data_AF-A0A2H1W006-F1
#
_entry.id   AF-A0A2H1W006-F1
#
_cell.length_a   1.000
_cell.length_b   1.000
_cell.length_c   1.000
_cell.angle_alpha   90.00
_cell.angle_beta   90.00
_cell.angle_gamma   90.00
#
_symmetry.space_group_name_H-M   'P 1'
#
loop_
_entity.id
_entity.type
_entity.pdbx_description
1 polymer ?
#
loop_
_entity_poly.entity_id
_entity_poly.type
_entity_poly.pdbx_seq_one_letter_code
_entity_poly.pdbx_strand_id
1 'polypeptide(L)'
;SYVHVSTAYSYACDNLIDTEVLEDFYKSPIDPDTLIKMTETVDETRLNSITPSLIKNWPNTYSFGKAVAEETVKNMCEGLPLCVVRPAIVICAMKEPSPGWLDMSNVYGASGIVLGPGIGLMHSFMARDDVHIGLVPVDYVNNAILAAAWETAKRVAAGQTAPKIYSVTASTRNPTRWGEFF
;
A
#
# COMPACT_ATOMS: atom_id res chain seq x y z
N SER A 1 -0.63 20.45 2.02
CA SER A 1 -1.28 19.30 2.67
C SER A 1 -0.25 18.22 2.92
N TYR A 2 -0.49 17.34 3.88
CA TYR A 2 0.35 16.16 4.14
C TYR A 2 -0.36 14.94 3.56
N VAL A 3 0.31 14.24 2.63
CA VAL A 3 -0.22 13.02 2.02
C VAL A 3 0.61 11.83 2.48
N HIS A 4 -0.02 10.95 3.25
CA HIS A 4 0.60 9.68 3.61
C HIS A 4 0.36 8.65 2.53
N VAL A 5 1.43 8.13 1.93
CA VAL A 5 1.34 7.06 0.93
C VAL A 5 1.45 5.72 1.64
N SER A 6 0.34 5.01 1.72
CA SER A 6 0.22 3.69 2.32
C SER A 6 0.14 2.62 1.23
N THR A 7 -0.74 1.62 1.36
CA THR A 7 -1.05 0.63 0.33
C THR A 7 -2.46 0.08 0.52
N ALA A 8 -3.09 -0.41 -0.55
CA ALA A 8 -4.37 -1.12 -0.47
C ALA A 8 -4.27 -2.42 0.35
N TYR A 9 -3.05 -2.91 0.60
CA TYR A 9 -2.78 -4.15 1.34
C TYR A 9 -2.41 -3.93 2.82
N SER A 10 -2.51 -2.71 3.36
CA SER A 10 -2.16 -2.44 4.78
C SER A 10 -2.89 -3.38 5.73
N TYR A 11 -4.16 -3.64 5.44
CA TYR A 11 -5.02 -4.51 6.23
C TYR A 11 -5.31 -5.84 5.53
N ALA A 12 -4.34 -6.35 4.75
CA ALA A 12 -4.36 -7.71 4.23
C ALA A 12 -4.02 -8.70 5.37
N CYS A 13 -4.92 -8.84 6.35
CA CYS A 13 -4.74 -9.72 7.50
C CYS A 13 -5.82 -10.79 7.57
N ASP A 14 -5.51 -11.90 8.23
CA ASP A 14 -6.31 -13.14 8.19
C ASP A 14 -7.79 -12.94 8.57
N ASN A 15 -8.08 -12.03 9.49
CA ASN A 15 -9.44 -11.72 9.95
C ASN A 15 -10.28 -10.94 8.94
N LEU A 16 -9.68 -10.41 7.86
CA LEU A 16 -10.34 -9.64 6.81
C LEU A 16 -10.36 -10.38 5.46
N ILE A 17 -9.92 -11.64 5.43
CA ILE A 17 -10.03 -12.48 4.23
C ILE A 17 -11.51 -12.58 3.82
N ASP A 18 -11.76 -12.44 2.51
CA ASP A 18 -13.10 -12.47 1.91
C ASP A 18 -14.07 -11.40 2.45
N THR A 19 -13.54 -10.32 3.03
CA THR A 19 -14.32 -9.16 3.48
C THR A 19 -13.97 -7.89 2.71
N GLU A 20 -14.85 -6.89 2.79
CA GLU A 20 -14.61 -5.57 2.22
C GLU A 20 -13.70 -4.73 3.14
N VAL A 21 -12.59 -4.26 2.59
CA VAL A 21 -11.74 -3.25 3.23
C VAL A 21 -12.15 -1.87 2.71
N LEU A 22 -12.74 -1.09 3.60
CA LEU A 22 -13.25 0.26 3.33
C LEU A 22 -12.13 1.31 3.47
N GLU A 23 -12.43 2.51 2.95
CA GLU A 23 -11.60 3.71 3.08
C GLU A 23 -11.72 4.34 4.48
N ASP A 24 -11.46 3.53 5.51
CA ASP A 24 -11.49 3.95 6.91
C ASP A 24 -10.20 3.57 7.63
N PHE A 25 -9.92 4.24 8.75
CA PHE A 25 -8.82 3.90 9.65
C PHE A 25 -9.21 2.71 10.50
N TYR A 26 -8.42 1.65 10.41
CA TYR A 26 -8.56 0.50 11.29
C TYR A 26 -7.54 0.58 12.41
N LYS A 27 -7.91 -0.02 13.55
CA LYS A 27 -6.99 -0.17 14.68
C LYS A 27 -5.82 -1.08 14.27
N SER A 28 -4.61 -0.64 14.52
CA SER A 28 -3.41 -1.43 14.28
C SER A 28 -3.29 -2.58 15.29
N PRO A 29 -2.55 -3.66 14.96
CA PRO A 29 -2.36 -4.82 15.85
C PRO A 29 -1.73 -4.48 17.19
N ILE A 30 -0.85 -3.49 17.20
CA ILE A 30 -0.09 -3.04 18.35
C ILE A 30 -0.12 -1.52 18.34
N ASP A 31 -0.35 -0.94 19.51
CA ASP A 31 -0.29 0.50 19.68
C ASP A 31 1.02 1.07 19.07
N PRO A 32 0.95 2.07 18.17
CA PRO A 32 2.13 2.53 17.46
C PRO A 32 3.25 3.04 18.36
N ASP A 33 2.92 3.76 19.43
CA ASP A 33 3.92 4.27 20.38
C ASP A 33 4.62 3.13 21.10
N THR A 34 3.89 2.05 21.41
CA THR A 34 4.45 0.83 21.99
C THR A 34 5.41 0.17 21.02
N LEU A 35 5.06 0.04 19.74
CA LEU A 35 5.95 -0.54 18.74
C LEU A 35 7.22 0.29 18.56
N ILE A 36 7.09 1.62 18.46
CA ILE A 36 8.24 2.54 18.35
C ILE A 36 9.17 2.37 19.55
N LYS A 37 8.63 2.41 20.77
CA LYS A 37 9.42 2.20 22.01
C LYS A 37 10.11 0.85 22.01
N MET A 38 9.43 -0.22 21.60
CA MET A 38 10.03 -1.54 21.51
C MET A 38 11.20 -1.54 20.53
N THR A 39 11.04 -0.95 19.35
CA THR A 39 12.10 -0.88 18.33
C THR A 39 13.30 -0.03 18.75
N GLU A 40 13.09 0.99 19.60
CA GLU A 40 14.17 1.87 20.08
C GLU A 40 14.90 1.31 21.30
N THR A 41 14.26 0.45 22.10
CA THR A 41 14.80 0.02 23.41
C THR A 41 15.20 -1.45 23.46
N VAL A 42 14.66 -2.30 22.59
CA VAL A 42 14.94 -3.73 22.56
C VAL A 42 16.04 -4.00 21.54
N ASP A 43 16.97 -4.89 21.86
CA ASP A 43 18.02 -5.29 20.93
C ASP A 43 17.45 -6.02 19.71
N GLU A 44 18.14 -5.88 18.57
CA GLU A 44 17.71 -6.42 17.28
C GLU A 44 17.51 -7.95 17.30
N THR A 45 18.31 -8.68 18.10
CA THR A 45 18.20 -10.14 18.18
C THR A 45 16.88 -10.55 18.82
N ARG A 46 16.48 -9.86 19.90
CA ARG A 46 15.18 -10.07 20.54
C ARG A 46 14.02 -9.59 19.68
N LEU A 47 14.16 -8.48 18.96
CA LEU A 47 13.13 -8.01 18.03
C LEU A 47 12.89 -9.04 16.92
N ASN A 48 13.95 -9.60 16.35
CA ASN A 48 13.87 -10.61 15.31
C ASN A 48 13.23 -11.91 15.82
N SER A 49 13.44 -12.29 17.09
CA SER A 49 12.83 -13.50 17.65
C SER A 49 11.33 -13.36 17.91
N ILE A 50 10.85 -12.16 18.23
CA ILE A 50 9.40 -11.91 18.46
C ILE A 50 8.63 -11.54 17.19
N THR A 51 9.32 -11.02 16.16
CA THR A 51 8.71 -10.58 14.90
C THR A 51 7.73 -11.60 14.30
N PRO A 52 8.06 -12.91 14.17
CA PRO A 52 7.13 -13.90 13.62
C PRO A 52 5.81 -13.99 14.37
N SER A 53 5.84 -13.78 15.69
CA SER A 53 4.63 -13.80 16.53
C SER A 53 3.81 -12.51 16.39
N LEU A 54 4.49 -11.37 16.22
CA LEU A 54 3.84 -10.07 16.03
C LEU A 54 3.11 -9.98 14.69
N ILE A 55 3.72 -10.49 13.62
CA ILE A 55 3.16 -10.42 12.26
C ILE A 55 2.35 -11.65 11.89
N LYS A 56 2.04 -12.56 12.82
CA LYS A 56 1.46 -13.89 12.52
C LYS A 56 0.18 -13.88 11.67
N ASN A 57 -0.63 -12.81 11.75
CA ASN A 57 -1.87 -12.65 10.99
C ASN A 57 -1.68 -11.79 9.72
N TRP A 58 -0.44 -11.41 9.40
CA TRP A 58 -0.06 -10.60 8.25
C TRP A 58 0.83 -11.42 7.32
N PRO A 59 0.73 -11.21 6.00
CA PRO A 59 1.53 -11.94 5.02
C PRO A 59 3.01 -11.55 5.07
N ASN A 60 3.34 -10.36 5.57
CA ASN A 60 4.70 -9.84 5.66
C ASN A 60 4.80 -8.63 6.61
N THR A 61 6.03 -8.28 6.97
CA THR A 61 6.37 -7.10 7.78
C THR A 61 5.98 -5.78 7.10
N TYR A 62 5.97 -5.73 5.77
CA TYR A 62 5.60 -4.53 5.01
C TYR A 62 4.13 -4.13 5.25
N SER A 63 3.21 -5.07 5.09
CA SER A 63 1.77 -4.83 5.25
C SER A 63 1.45 -4.49 6.70
N PHE A 64 2.07 -5.22 7.64
CA PHE A 64 2.01 -4.92 9.07
C PHE A 64 2.48 -3.49 9.38
N GLY A 65 3.66 -3.12 8.86
CA GLY A 65 4.23 -1.79 9.07
C GLY A 65 3.36 -0.67 8.49
N LYS A 66 2.75 -0.89 7.33
CA LYS A 66 1.80 0.06 6.72
C LYS A 66 0.53 0.23 7.56
N ALA A 67 -0.04 -0.84 8.10
CA ALA A 67 -1.18 -0.75 9.02
C ALA A 67 -0.86 0.06 10.28
N VAL A 68 0.31 -0.19 10.90
CA VAL A 68 0.72 0.57 12.09
C VAL A 68 0.97 2.04 11.74
N ALA A 69 1.65 2.31 10.62
CA ALA A 69 1.95 3.66 10.17
C ALA A 69 0.69 4.50 9.88
N GLU A 70 -0.39 3.90 9.37
CA GLU A 70 -1.65 4.62 9.16
C GLU A 70 -2.24 5.13 10.48
N GLU A 71 -2.21 4.33 11.55
CA GLU A 71 -2.63 4.77 12.89
C GLU A 71 -1.65 5.79 13.48
N THR A 72 -0.34 5.61 13.31
CA THR A 72 0.67 6.60 13.72
C THR A 72 0.37 7.97 13.11
N VAL A 73 0.14 8.02 11.80
CA VAL A 73 -0.13 9.27 11.08
C VAL A 73 -1.45 9.88 11.53
N LYS A 74 -2.50 9.07 11.73
CA LYS A 74 -3.78 9.55 12.27
C LYS A 74 -3.59 10.24 13.62
N ASN A 75 -2.79 9.66 14.50
CA ASN A 75 -2.57 10.16 15.86
C ASN A 75 -1.65 11.39 15.88
N MET A 76 -0.57 11.39 15.08
CA MET A 76 0.45 12.44 15.13
C MET A 76 0.13 13.66 14.26
N CYS A 77 -0.70 13.51 13.22
CA CYS A 77 -1.03 14.58 12.28
C CYS A 77 -2.38 15.25 12.57
N GLU A 78 -2.87 15.18 13.81
CA GLU A 78 -4.06 15.91 14.23
C GLU A 78 -3.87 17.42 13.98
N GLY A 79 -4.88 18.06 13.38
CA GLY A 79 -4.84 19.48 13.01
C GLY A 79 -4.07 19.80 11.72
N LEU A 80 -3.40 18.82 11.10
CA LEU A 80 -2.81 19.00 9.78
C LEU A 80 -3.80 18.66 8.67
N PRO A 81 -3.70 19.28 7.48
CA PRO A 81 -4.42 18.88 6.29
C PRO A 81 -3.94 17.52 5.76
N LEU A 82 -4.40 16.44 6.40
CA LEU A 82 -4.01 15.05 6.18
C LEU A 82 -4.94 14.33 5.21
N CYS A 83 -4.35 13.54 4.31
CA CYS A 83 -5.04 12.43 3.66
C CYS A 83 -4.11 11.21 3.52
N VAL A 84 -4.71 10.04 3.34
CA VAL A 84 -4.01 8.78 3.06
C VAL A 84 -4.31 8.36 1.63
N VAL A 85 -3.30 7.92 0.89
CA VAL A 85 -3.47 7.30 -0.43
C VAL A 85 -3.01 5.84 -0.34
N ARG A 86 -3.89 4.91 -0.71
CA ARG A 86 -3.68 3.46 -0.69
C ARG A 86 -3.58 2.93 -2.12
N PRO A 87 -2.39 2.98 -2.76
CA PRO A 87 -2.20 2.35 -4.05
C PRO A 87 -2.21 0.82 -3.93
N ALA A 88 -2.72 0.14 -4.95
CA ALA A 88 -2.51 -1.29 -5.14
C ALA A 88 -1.06 -1.56 -5.60
N ILE A 89 -0.82 -2.69 -6.27
CA ILE A 89 0.51 -3.06 -6.74
C ILE A 89 0.93 -2.10 -7.85
N VAL A 90 1.91 -1.25 -7.55
CA VAL A 90 2.40 -0.25 -8.49
C VAL A 90 3.34 -0.89 -9.51
N ILE A 91 3.10 -0.61 -10.79
CA ILE A 91 3.92 -1.06 -11.93
C ILE A 91 4.45 0.12 -12.74
N CYS A 92 5.11 -0.18 -13.87
CA CYS A 92 5.65 0.82 -14.78
C CYS A 92 4.61 1.84 -15.26
N ALA A 93 5.10 2.99 -15.71
CA ALA A 93 4.27 4.09 -16.16
C ALA A 93 3.47 3.70 -17.41
N MET A 94 2.21 4.11 -17.44
CA MET A 94 1.37 3.95 -18.63
C MET A 94 1.69 5.02 -19.67
N LYS A 95 1.91 6.26 -19.24
CA LYS A 95 2.07 7.41 -20.13
C LYS A 95 3.27 8.30 -19.79
N GLU A 96 3.43 8.71 -18.53
CA GLU A 96 4.42 9.72 -18.14
C GLU A 96 5.44 9.16 -17.13
N PRO A 97 6.75 9.49 -17.22
CA PRO A 97 7.39 10.37 -18.20
C PRO A 97 7.53 9.76 -19.60
N SER A 98 7.45 8.44 -19.70
CA SER A 98 7.29 7.71 -20.97
C SER A 98 6.61 6.36 -20.70
N PRO A 99 5.89 5.79 -21.68
CA PRO A 99 5.30 4.47 -21.53
C PRO A 99 6.36 3.41 -21.17
N GLY A 100 6.06 2.57 -20.20
CA GLY A 100 6.96 1.52 -19.71
C GLY A 100 8.09 2.02 -18.80
N TRP A 101 8.17 3.32 -18.50
CA TRP A 101 9.17 3.83 -17.58
C TRP A 101 9.03 3.18 -16.20
N LEU A 102 10.14 2.69 -15.66
CA LEU A 102 10.23 2.14 -14.32
C LEU A 102 11.58 2.53 -13.70
N ASP A 103 11.57 2.80 -12.40
CA ASP A 103 12.81 2.95 -11.65
C ASP A 103 13.48 1.57 -11.52
N MET A 104 14.76 1.48 -11.85
CA MET A 104 15.53 0.24 -11.81
C MET A 104 15.58 -0.39 -10.41
N SER A 105 15.45 0.38 -9.34
CA SER A 105 15.32 -0.15 -7.97
C SER A 105 14.06 -1.00 -7.77
N ASN A 106 13.01 -0.77 -8.57
CA ASN A 106 11.75 -1.49 -8.51
C ASN A 106 11.69 -2.70 -9.45
N VAL A 107 12.76 -2.98 -10.21
CA VAL A 107 12.81 -4.14 -11.12
C VAL A 107 12.77 -5.47 -10.37
N TYR A 108 13.17 -5.49 -9.10
CA TYR A 108 13.09 -6.68 -8.25
C TYR A 108 11.72 -6.87 -7.59
N GLY A 109 10.81 -5.91 -7.74
CA GLY A 109 9.46 -5.94 -7.21
C GLY A 109 8.43 -6.39 -8.26
N ALA A 110 7.21 -5.87 -8.13
CA ALA A 110 6.10 -6.21 -9.01
C ALA A 110 6.36 -5.89 -10.49
N SER A 111 7.07 -4.80 -10.79
CA SER A 111 7.45 -4.46 -12.17
C SER A 111 8.33 -5.54 -12.80
N GLY A 112 9.16 -6.25 -12.02
CA GLY A 112 9.95 -7.39 -12.48
C GLY A 112 9.11 -8.60 -12.86
N ILE A 113 8.04 -8.85 -12.10
CA ILE A 113 7.09 -9.94 -12.37
C ILE A 113 6.37 -9.71 -13.71
N VAL A 114 6.13 -8.46 -14.08
CA VAL A 114 5.55 -8.10 -15.39
C VAL A 114 6.61 -8.12 -16.50
N LEU A 115 7.80 -7.56 -16.25
CA LEU A 115 8.86 -7.42 -17.25
C LEU A 115 9.48 -8.77 -17.63
N GLY A 116 9.76 -9.62 -16.64
CA GLY A 116 10.46 -10.89 -16.83
C GLY A 116 9.83 -11.81 -17.88
N PRO A 117 8.51 -12.05 -17.83
CA PRO A 117 7.80 -12.84 -18.85
C PRO A 117 7.72 -12.10 -20.18
N GLY A 118 7.50 -10.78 -20.15
CA GLY A 118 7.46 -9.94 -21.35
C GLY A 118 8.74 -9.96 -22.18
N ILE A 119 9.90 -10.20 -21.56
CA ILE A 119 11.21 -10.34 -22.25
C ILE A 119 11.69 -11.79 -22.39
N GLY A 120 10.90 -12.77 -21.95
CA GLY A 120 11.28 -14.19 -21.99
C GLY A 120 12.34 -14.63 -20.97
N LEU A 121 12.57 -13.85 -19.91
CA LEU A 121 13.50 -14.21 -18.83
C LEU A 121 12.83 -15.13 -17.80
N MET A 122 11.53 -14.95 -17.57
CA MET A 122 10.75 -15.75 -16.62
C MET A 122 9.65 -16.53 -17.37
N HIS A 123 9.64 -17.85 -17.24
CA HIS A 123 8.69 -18.73 -17.93
C HIS A 123 7.65 -19.39 -17.00
N SER A 124 7.80 -19.23 -15.70
CA SER A 124 6.89 -19.83 -14.71
C SER A 124 6.79 -18.92 -13.49
N PHE A 125 5.59 -18.73 -12.98
CA PHE A 125 5.31 -17.98 -11.76
C PHE A 125 4.35 -18.80 -10.89
N MET A 126 4.66 -18.93 -9.60
CA MET A 126 3.80 -19.68 -8.66
C MET A 126 2.73 -18.75 -8.11
N ALA A 127 1.52 -18.84 -8.66
CA ALA A 127 0.35 -18.10 -8.21
C ALA A 127 -0.88 -18.99 -8.17
N ARG A 128 -1.92 -18.51 -7.48
CA ARG A 128 -3.26 -19.04 -7.58
C ARG A 128 -3.98 -18.34 -8.72
N ASP A 129 -4.42 -19.09 -9.72
CA ASP A 129 -5.02 -18.57 -10.95
C ASP A 129 -6.31 -17.79 -10.71
N ASP A 130 -7.03 -18.08 -9.61
CA ASP A 130 -8.31 -17.49 -9.26
C ASP A 130 -8.20 -16.16 -8.49
N VAL A 131 -6.99 -15.73 -8.13
CA VAL A 131 -6.76 -14.51 -7.36
C VAL A 131 -6.71 -13.30 -8.27
N HIS A 132 -7.47 -12.26 -7.92
CA HIS A 132 -7.48 -10.98 -8.61
C HIS A 132 -6.20 -10.18 -8.36
N ILE A 133 -5.68 -9.56 -9.43
CA ILE A 133 -4.49 -8.72 -9.39
C ILE A 133 -4.90 -7.25 -9.48
N GLY A 134 -4.51 -6.47 -8.48
CA GLY A 134 -4.65 -5.02 -8.51
C GLY A 134 -3.37 -4.35 -8.99
N LEU A 135 -3.15 -4.26 -10.30
CA LEU A 135 -2.01 -3.51 -10.86
C LEU A 135 -2.41 -2.07 -11.17
N VAL A 136 -1.57 -1.11 -10.78
CA VAL A 136 -1.77 0.31 -11.08
C VAL A 136 -0.50 0.96 -11.62
N PRO A 137 -0.57 1.70 -12.73
CA PRO A 137 0.59 2.43 -13.25
C PRO A 137 1.08 3.51 -12.27
N VAL A 138 2.41 3.66 -12.15
CA VAL A 138 3.02 4.64 -11.23
C VAL A 138 2.61 6.08 -11.52
N ASP A 139 2.41 6.44 -12.78
CA ASP A 139 1.98 7.78 -13.18
C ASP A 139 0.55 8.09 -12.74
N TYR A 140 -0.32 7.08 -12.71
CA TYR A 140 -1.69 7.26 -12.20
C TYR A 140 -1.68 7.44 -10.69
N VAL A 141 -0.84 6.68 -9.98
CA VAL A 141 -0.65 6.83 -8.53
C VAL A 141 -0.10 8.22 -8.20
N ASN A 142 0.92 8.69 -8.93
CA ASN A 142 1.48 10.03 -8.74
C ASN A 142 0.43 11.13 -8.98
N ASN A 143 -0.34 11.02 -10.06
CA ASN A 143 -1.41 11.97 -10.35
C ASN A 143 -2.50 11.96 -9.27
N ALA A 144 -2.86 10.78 -8.76
CA ALA A 144 -3.81 10.64 -7.66
C ALA A 144 -3.27 11.26 -6.35
N ILE A 145 -1.97 11.09 -6.04
CA ILE A 145 -1.34 11.72 -4.88
C ILE A 145 -1.40 13.25 -4.99
N LEU A 146 -1.07 13.81 -6.15
CA LEU A 146 -1.12 15.26 -6.39
C LEU A 146 -2.56 15.79 -6.29
N ALA A 147 -3.53 15.09 -6.87
CA ALA A 147 -4.94 15.44 -6.79
C ALA A 147 -5.47 15.36 -5.35
N ALA A 148 -5.12 14.30 -4.62
CA ALA A 148 -5.49 14.12 -3.22
C ALA A 148 -4.90 15.23 -2.34
N ALA A 149 -3.64 15.63 -2.58
CA ALA A 149 -3.01 16.73 -1.88
C ALA A 149 -3.81 18.03 -2.06
N TRP A 150 -4.13 18.38 -3.31
CA TRP A 150 -4.86 19.60 -3.64
C TRP A 150 -6.28 19.60 -3.04
N GLU A 151 -7.02 18.51 -3.22
CA GLU A 151 -8.38 18.37 -2.69
C GLU A 151 -8.40 18.45 -1.17
N THR A 152 -7.43 17.83 -0.50
CA THR A 152 -7.32 17.87 0.97
C THR A 152 -7.09 19.30 1.47
N ALA A 153 -6.23 20.08 0.80
CA ALA A 153 -6.01 21.48 1.16
C ALA A 153 -7.30 22.31 1.04
N LYS A 154 -8.08 22.10 -0.03
CA LYS A 154 -9.37 22.77 -0.24
C LYS A 154 -10.41 22.38 0.81
N ARG A 155 -10.53 21.08 1.11
CA ARG A 155 -11.47 20.56 2.10
C ARG A 155 -11.23 21.19 3.48
N VAL A 156 -9.98 21.24 3.90
CA VAL A 156 -9.58 21.81 5.20
C VAL A 156 -9.85 23.32 5.23
N ALA A 157 -9.55 24.04 4.14
CA ALA A 157 -9.89 25.46 4.02
C ALA A 157 -11.42 25.72 4.07
N ALA A 158 -12.23 24.75 3.63
CA ALA A 158 -13.69 24.77 3.73
C ALA A 158 -14.23 24.22 5.07
N GLY A 159 -13.36 23.99 6.07
CA GLY A 159 -13.73 23.52 7.41
C GLY A 159 -13.91 22.01 7.54
N GLN A 160 -13.65 21.22 6.49
CA GLN A 160 -13.71 19.75 6.53
C GLN A 160 -12.34 19.19 6.93
N THR A 161 -12.16 18.94 8.23
CA THR A 161 -10.86 18.52 8.81
C THR A 161 -10.69 17.02 8.92
N ALA A 162 -11.77 16.23 8.76
CA ALA A 162 -11.68 14.77 8.78
C ALA A 162 -10.80 14.25 7.62
N PRO A 163 -9.72 13.49 7.91
CA PRO A 163 -8.84 12.97 6.89
C PRO A 163 -9.58 12.02 5.95
N LYS A 164 -9.32 12.12 4.65
CA LYS A 164 -9.82 11.18 3.66
C LYS A 164 -8.76 10.13 3.31
N ILE A 165 -9.24 8.93 3.02
CA ILE A 165 -8.44 7.84 2.46
C ILE A 165 -8.88 7.66 1.00
N TYR A 166 -7.91 7.55 0.09
CA TYR A 166 -8.16 7.35 -1.34
C TYR A 166 -7.48 6.06 -1.78
N SER A 167 -8.26 5.06 -2.20
CA SER A 167 -7.73 3.82 -2.74
C SER A 167 -7.51 3.95 -4.24
N VAL A 168 -6.27 3.71 -4.68
CA VAL A 168 -5.90 3.75 -6.10
C VAL A 168 -5.66 2.32 -6.55
N THR A 169 -6.72 1.68 -7.02
CA THR A 169 -6.74 0.25 -7.37
C THR A 169 -7.25 0.04 -8.79
N ALA A 170 -7.00 -1.14 -9.34
CA ALA A 170 -7.61 -1.55 -10.60
C ALA A 170 -9.15 -1.58 -10.46
N SER A 171 -9.86 -1.19 -11.53
CA SER A 171 -11.32 -1.13 -11.49
C SER A 171 -11.94 -2.50 -11.28
N THR A 172 -12.96 -2.57 -10.42
CA THR A 172 -13.84 -3.76 -10.30
C THR A 172 -14.61 -4.07 -11.59
N ARG A 173 -14.61 -3.15 -12.57
CA ARG A 173 -15.26 -3.34 -13.88
C ARG A 173 -14.44 -4.19 -14.85
N ASN A 174 -13.13 -4.29 -14.65
CA ASN A 174 -12.26 -5.14 -15.46
C ASN A 174 -11.20 -5.79 -14.56
N PRO A 175 -11.62 -6.70 -13.66
CA PRO A 175 -10.69 -7.36 -12.77
C PRO A 175 -9.88 -8.38 -13.56
N THR A 176 -8.57 -8.36 -13.39
CA THR A 176 -7.66 -9.34 -14.02
C THR A 176 -7.26 -10.38 -13.00
N ARG A 177 -7.28 -11.66 -13.38
CA ARG A 177 -6.81 -12.77 -12.54
C ARG A 177 -5.42 -13.23 -12.95
N TRP A 178 -4.69 -13.90 -12.04
CA TRP A 178 -3.37 -14.48 -12.37
C TRP A 178 -3.40 -15.44 -13.54
N GLY A 179 -4.45 -16.28 -13.67
CA GLY A 179 -4.57 -17.20 -14.79
C GLY A 179 -4.84 -16.54 -16.15
N GLU A 180 -5.18 -15.25 -16.17
CA GLU A 180 -5.45 -14.48 -17.40
C GLU A 180 -4.31 -13.52 -17.77
N PHE A 181 -3.34 -13.34 -16.87
CA PHE A 181 -2.29 -12.34 -17.00
C PHE A 181 -1.10 -12.80 -17.85
N PHE A 182 -0.90 -14.12 -18.00
CA PHE A 182 0.20 -14.74 -18.74
C PHE A 182 -0.29 -15.60 -19.90
#